data_AF-A0A7S0TW60-F1
#
_entry.id   AF-A0A7S0TW60-F1
#
_cell.length_a   1.000
_cell.length_b   1.000
_cell.length_c   1.000
_cell.angle_alpha   90.00
_cell.angle_beta   90.00
_cell.angle_gamma   90.00
#
_symmetry.space_group_name_H-M   'P 1'
#
loop_
_entity.id
_entity.type
_entity.pdbx_description
1 polymer ?
#
loop_
_entity_poly.entity_id
_entity_poly.type
_entity_poly.pdbx_seq_one_letter_code
_entity_poly.pdbx_strand_id
1 'polypeptide(L)'
;AKHAAGVQQRWVLDPAVEERLRGAFEAMDQNRDGELSEEERGGMRHTLTGVLMECGMALNTFDGLGSMSWEEFRKRFVREWETTRKEQALGEINVRRAV
;
A
#
# COMPACT_ATOMS: atom_id res chain seq x y z
N ALA A 1 0.21 4.19 37.96
CA ALA A 1 0.91 3.67 36.78
C ALA A 1 0.13 4.05 35.53
N LYS A 2 0.49 5.16 34.87
CA LYS A 2 -0.08 5.51 33.57
C LYS A 2 0.90 5.00 32.52
N HIS A 3 0.67 3.80 32.01
CA HIS A 3 1.42 3.33 30.87
C HIS A 3 1.10 4.26 29.72
N ALA A 4 2.13 5.00 29.29
CA ALA A 4 2.10 5.86 28.13
C ALA A 4 1.49 5.06 26.98
N ALA A 5 0.34 5.52 26.48
CA ALA A 5 -0.20 5.06 25.22
C ALA A 5 0.92 5.27 24.20
N GLY A 6 1.55 4.17 23.77
CA GLY A 6 2.54 4.20 22.73
C GLY A 6 1.92 4.95 21.57
N VAL A 7 2.54 6.08 21.22
CA VAL A 7 2.18 6.83 20.03
C VAL A 7 2.40 5.86 18.89
N GLN A 8 1.33 5.17 18.47
CA GLN A 8 1.32 4.49 17.20
C GLN A 8 1.54 5.62 16.21
N GLN A 9 2.77 5.74 15.72
CA GLN A 9 3.06 6.56 14.56
C GLN A 9 2.15 5.99 13.49
N ARG A 10 1.00 6.63 13.29
CA ARG A 10 0.07 6.29 12.23
C ARG A 10 0.83 6.67 10.97
N TRP A 11 1.31 5.68 10.23
CA TRP A 11 2.05 5.96 9.03
C TRP A 11 1.08 6.60 8.06
N VAL A 12 1.26 7.90 7.85
CA VAL A 12 0.48 8.65 6.88
C VAL A 12 1.23 8.53 5.56
N LEU A 13 0.50 8.13 4.52
CA LEU A 13 1.00 8.20 3.15
C LEU A 13 1.41 9.63 2.84
N ASP A 14 2.51 9.79 2.11
CA ASP A 14 2.81 11.09 1.52
C ASP A 14 1.62 11.52 0.64
N PRO A 15 1.08 12.75 0.78
CA PRO A 15 -0.05 13.20 -0.02
C PRO A 15 0.13 13.02 -1.52
N ALA A 16 1.35 13.15 -2.04
CA ALA A 16 1.64 12.95 -3.46
C ALA A 16 1.52 11.46 -3.87
N VAL A 17 1.91 10.54 -2.98
CA VAL A 17 1.72 9.10 -3.21
C VAL A 17 0.24 8.74 -3.12
N GLU A 18 -0.48 9.33 -2.16
CA GLU A 18 -1.93 9.13 -2.04
C GLU A 18 -2.70 9.63 -3.27
N GLU A 19 -2.32 10.78 -3.82
CA GLU A 19 -2.93 11.31 -5.05
C GLU A 19 -2.67 10.40 -6.26
N ARG A 20 -1.44 9.91 -6.42
CA ARG A 20 -1.10 8.97 -7.50
C ARG A 20 -1.81 7.62 -7.33
N LEU A 21 -1.94 7.15 -6.10
CA LEU A 21 -2.69 5.94 -5.79
C LEU A 21 -4.18 6.10 -6.14
N ARG A 22 -4.75 7.28 -5.84
CA ARG A 22 -6.13 7.62 -6.22
C ARG A 22 -6.30 7.68 -7.73
N GLY A 23 -5.38 8.34 -8.43
CA GLY A 23 -5.39 8.37 -9.90
C GLY A 23 -5.26 6.98 -10.52
N ALA A 24 -4.47 6.08 -9.93
CA ALA A 24 -4.39 4.69 -10.36
C ALA A 24 -5.71 3.94 -10.14
N PHE A 25 -6.37 4.15 -9.00
CA PHE A 25 -7.68 3.58 -8.71
C PHE A 25 -8.74 4.06 -9.71
N GLU A 26 -8.88 5.36 -9.89
CA GLU A 26 -9.84 5.96 -10.82
C GLU A 26 -9.57 5.56 -12.28
N ALA A 27 -8.31 5.34 -12.64
CA ALA A 27 -7.98 4.81 -13.95
C ALA A 27 -8.48 3.35 -14.08
N MET A 28 -8.19 2.50 -13.09
CA MET A 28 -8.54 1.07 -13.08
C MET A 28 -10.06 0.81 -13.00
N ASP A 29 -10.81 1.66 -12.31
CA ASP A 29 -12.28 1.62 -12.20
C ASP A 29 -12.92 2.01 -13.54
N GLN A 30 -12.95 1.06 -14.47
CA GLN A 30 -13.37 1.29 -15.85
C GLN A 30 -14.88 1.48 -15.94
N ASN A 31 -15.62 0.70 -15.15
CA ASN A 31 -17.08 0.77 -15.12
C ASN A 31 -17.60 1.94 -14.24
N ARG A 32 -16.72 2.58 -13.47
CA ARG A 32 -17.00 3.71 -12.56
C ARG A 32 -18.02 3.35 -11.48
N ASP A 33 -17.99 2.11 -11.01
CA ASP A 33 -18.86 1.64 -9.93
C ASP A 33 -18.31 1.97 -8.54
N GLY A 34 -17.09 2.51 -8.46
CA GLY A 34 -16.42 2.88 -7.22
C GLY A 34 -15.72 1.72 -6.52
N GLU A 35 -15.68 0.55 -7.16
CA GLU A 35 -14.94 -0.63 -6.76
C GLU A 35 -13.90 -1.02 -7.82
N LEU A 36 -12.89 -1.77 -7.41
CA LEU A 36 -11.98 -2.43 -8.32
C LEU A 36 -12.24 -3.92 -8.32
N SER A 37 -12.83 -4.43 -9.40
CA SER A 37 -12.95 -5.87 -9.64
C SER A 37 -11.60 -6.54 -9.90
N GLU A 38 -11.58 -7.87 -9.93
CA GLU A 38 -10.37 -8.63 -10.25
C GLU A 38 -9.95 -8.40 -11.71
N GLU A 39 -10.92 -8.35 -12.63
CA GLU A 39 -10.68 -8.06 -14.05
C GLU A 39 -10.06 -6.67 -14.26
N GLU A 40 -10.58 -5.65 -13.59
CA GLU A 40 -10.11 -4.26 -13.69
C GLU A 40 -8.69 -4.07 -13.17
N ARG A 41 -8.35 -4.74 -12.04
CA ARG A 41 -6.97 -4.74 -11.52
C ARG A 41 -6.01 -5.47 -12.44
N GLY A 42 -6.47 -6.55 -13.09
CA GLY A 42 -5.68 -7.26 -14.09
C GLY A 42 -5.37 -6.41 -15.32
N GLY A 43 -6.35 -5.65 -15.81
CA GLY A 43 -6.25 -4.83 -17.02
C GLY A 43 -5.28 -3.66 -16.93
N MET A 44 -5.11 -3.05 -15.75
CA MET A 44 -4.25 -1.86 -15.56
C MET A 44 -3.19 -2.01 -14.46
N ARG A 45 -2.74 -3.24 -14.24
CA ARG A 45 -1.64 -3.58 -13.32
C ARG A 45 -0.39 -2.72 -13.49
N HIS A 46 -0.10 -2.26 -14.71
CA HIS A 46 1.04 -1.37 -14.99
C HIS A 46 0.93 0.01 -14.32
N THR A 47 -0.27 0.57 -14.19
CA THR A 47 -0.49 1.88 -13.54
C THR A 47 -0.19 1.80 -12.05
N LEU A 48 -0.63 0.72 -11.40
CA LEU A 48 -0.35 0.47 -9.98
C LEU A 48 1.10 0.07 -9.73
N THR A 49 1.74 -0.63 -10.68
CA THR A 49 3.13 -1.11 -10.59
C THR A 49 4.12 0.02 -10.25
N GLY A 50 3.99 1.20 -10.86
CA GLY A 50 4.90 2.33 -10.58
C GLY A 50 4.82 2.79 -9.11
N VAL A 51 3.60 2.89 -8.57
CA VAL A 51 3.38 3.28 -7.17
C VAL A 51 3.87 2.20 -6.20
N LEU A 52 3.64 0.91 -6.52
CA LEU A 52 4.14 -0.21 -5.73
C LEU A 52 5.67 -0.23 -5.64
N MET A 53 6.36 -0.04 -6.78
CA MET A 53 7.82 -0.01 -6.85
C MET A 53 8.42 1.14 -6.03
N GLU A 54 7.86 2.34 -6.13
CA GLU A 54 8.31 3.50 -5.35
C GLU A 54 8.14 3.29 -3.84
N CYS A 55 7.10 2.56 -3.45
CA CYS A 55 6.85 2.18 -2.06
C CYS A 55 7.62 0.92 -1.62
N GLY A 56 8.40 0.29 -2.51
CA GLY A 56 9.16 -0.93 -2.25
C GLY A 56 8.30 -2.17 -2.02
N MET A 57 7.02 -2.13 -2.40
CA MET A 57 6.07 -3.23 -2.24
C MET A 57 6.14 -4.23 -3.40
N ALA A 58 5.65 -5.45 -3.14
CA ALA A 58 5.60 -6.49 -4.15
C ALA A 58 4.54 -6.20 -5.22
N LEU A 59 4.81 -6.59 -6.47
CA LEU A 59 3.89 -6.35 -7.59
C LEU A 59 2.60 -7.19 -7.53
N ASN A 60 2.59 -8.23 -6.71
CA ASN A 60 1.47 -9.12 -6.49
C ASN A 60 0.72 -8.82 -5.17
N THR A 61 1.00 -7.68 -4.51
CA THR A 61 0.36 -7.31 -3.22
C THR A 61 -1.17 -7.33 -3.27
N PHE A 62 -1.77 -7.11 -4.44
CA PHE A 62 -3.23 -7.07 -4.63
C PHE A 62 -3.78 -8.24 -5.49
N ASP A 63 -2.95 -9.21 -5.85
CA ASP A 63 -3.38 -10.35 -6.67
C ASP A 63 -4.28 -11.29 -5.84
N GLY A 64 -5.34 -11.84 -6.47
CA GLY A 64 -6.25 -12.80 -5.82
C GLY A 64 -7.15 -12.21 -4.71
N LEU A 65 -7.28 -10.89 -4.65
CA LEU A 65 -8.27 -10.23 -3.79
C LEU A 65 -9.63 -10.17 -4.52
N GLY A 66 -10.75 -10.10 -3.78
CA GLY A 66 -12.07 -9.84 -4.36
C GLY A 66 -12.24 -8.37 -4.78
N SER A 67 -13.44 -7.95 -5.19
CA SER A 67 -13.69 -6.53 -5.42
C SER A 67 -13.41 -5.71 -4.16
N MET A 68 -13.01 -4.46 -4.32
CA MET A 68 -12.83 -3.58 -3.17
C MET A 68 -13.06 -2.13 -3.53
N SER A 69 -13.68 -1.41 -2.61
CA SER A 69 -13.85 0.04 -2.69
C SER A 69 -12.51 0.78 -2.55
N TRP A 70 -12.50 2.07 -2.90
CA TRP A 70 -11.35 2.96 -2.68
C TRP A 70 -10.85 2.93 -1.23
N GLU A 71 -11.76 2.97 -0.25
CA GLU A 71 -11.38 3.02 1.16
C GLU A 71 -10.68 1.73 1.61
N GLU A 72 -11.15 0.58 1.13
CA GLU A 72 -10.56 -0.73 1.40
C GLU A 72 -9.20 -0.87 0.71
N PHE A 73 -9.12 -0.47 -0.56
CA PHE A 73 -7.88 -0.44 -1.32
C PHE A 73 -6.81 0.40 -0.63
N ARG A 74 -7.15 1.64 -0.23
CA ARG A 74 -6.27 2.55 0.51
C ARG A 74 -5.82 1.96 1.85
N LYS A 75 -6.75 1.42 2.65
CA LYS A 75 -6.41 0.79 3.94
C LYS A 75 -5.46 -0.39 3.75
N ARG A 76 -5.69 -1.21 2.72
CA ARG A 76 -4.82 -2.34 2.41
C ARG A 76 -3.44 -1.88 1.97
N PHE A 77 -3.36 -0.90 1.07
CA PHE A 77 -2.10 -0.31 0.63
C PHE A 77 -1.25 0.18 1.81
N VAL A 78 -1.84 0.99 2.71
CA VAL A 78 -1.13 1.51 3.89
C VAL A 78 -0.60 0.37 4.75
N ARG A 79 -1.42 -0.66 5.00
CA ARG A 79 -1.03 -1.81 5.83
C ARG A 79 0.16 -2.57 5.24
N GLU A 80 0.14 -2.83 3.94
CA GLU A 80 1.21 -3.57 3.25
C GLU A 80 2.49 -2.72 3.19
N TRP A 81 2.36 -1.43 2.87
CA TRP A 81 3.48 -0.49 2.88
C TRP A 81 4.13 -0.34 4.25
N GLU A 82 3.33 -0.25 5.32
CA GLU A 82 3.83 -0.28 6.69
C GLU A 82 4.59 -1.55 7.01
N THR A 83 4.09 -2.70 6.54
CA THR A 83 4.71 -4.00 6.78
C THR A 83 6.07 -4.08 6.09
N THR A 84 6.13 -3.70 4.81
CA THR A 84 7.38 -3.61 4.04
C THR A 84 8.40 -2.68 4.72
N ARG A 85 7.97 -1.51 5.19
CA ARG A 85 8.88 -0.57 5.89
C ARG A 85 9.40 -1.12 7.21
N LYS A 86 8.55 -1.79 7.98
CA LYS A 86 8.96 -2.43 9.25
C LYS A 86 9.98 -3.54 9.00
N GLU A 87 9.78 -4.35 7.97
CA GLU A 87 10.73 -5.40 7.57
C GLU A 87 12.09 -4.84 7.12
N GLN A 88 12.09 -3.77 6.32
CA GLN A 88 13.32 -3.09 5.91
C GLN A 88 14.06 -2.47 7.10
N ALA A 89 13.35 -1.81 8.02
CA ALA A 89 13.94 -1.25 9.24
C ALA A 89 14.53 -2.33 10.17
N LEU A 90 13.88 -3.50 10.26
CA LEU A 90 14.39 -4.66 11.00
C LEU A 90 15.64 -5.25 10.33
N GLY A 91 15.69 -5.27 9.00
CA GLY A 91 16.88 -5.67 8.23
C GLY A 91 18.08 -4.74 8.48
N GLU A 92 17.87 -3.43 8.51
CA GLU A 92 18.92 -2.44 8.78
C GLU A 92 19.49 -2.52 10.22
N ILE A 93 18.66 -2.89 11.20
CA ILE A 93 19.11 -3.09 12.59
C ILE A 93 20.05 -4.30 12.71
N ASN A 94 19.79 -5.38 11.97
CA ASN A 94 20.64 -6.58 12.01
C ASN A 94 22.02 -6.39 11.37
N VAL A 95 22.17 -5.47 10.40
CA VAL A 95 23.48 -5.16 9.81
C VAL A 95 24.39 -4.40 10.78
N ARG A 96 23.83 -3.64 11.73
CA ARG A 96 24.63 -2.84 12.70
C ARG A 96 25.09 -3.63 13.94
N ARG A 97 24.65 -4.88 14.11
CA ARG A 97 25.00 -5.72 15.27
C ARG A 97 26.02 -6.82 14.96
N ALA A 98 26.45 -6.92 13.71
CA ALA A 98 27.49 -7.84 13.25
C ALA A 98 28.75 -7.07 12.84
N VAL A 99 29.33 -6.30 13.78
CA VAL A 99 30.71 -5.80 13.72
C VAL A 99 31.28 -5.82 15.13
#